data_AF-A0A2D8HFP7-F1
#
_entry.id   AF-A0A2D8HFP7-F1
#
_cell.length_a   1.000
_cell.length_b   1.000
_cell.length_c   1.000
_cell.angle_alpha   90.00
_cell.angle_beta   90.00
_cell.angle_gamma   90.00
#
_symmetry.space_group_name_H-M   'P 1'
#
loop_
_entity.id
_entity.type
_entity.pdbx_description
1 polymer ?
#
loop_
_entity_poly.entity_id
_entity_poly.type
_entity_poly.pdbx_seq_one_letter_code
_entity_poly.pdbx_strand_id
1 'polypeptide(L)'
;MELSQILQVYGRMVAKAEWRDYAIGETKTACIFAIFHRTADRPLFKIYKEPRLAAKQGAYSVLAQNGRVLKRGKTLAQVLKVFEARRFQTVDED
;
A
#
# COMPACT_ATOMS: atom_id res chain seq x y z
N MET A 1 4.30 -13.73 -8.33
CA MET A 1 2.92 -13.18 -8.30
C MET A 1 2.93 -11.87 -7.51
N GLU A 2 2.03 -10.93 -7.85
CA GLU A 2 1.96 -9.59 -7.26
C GLU A 2 1.71 -9.61 -5.75
N LEU A 3 0.82 -10.47 -5.28
CA LEU A 3 0.52 -10.60 -3.85
C LEU A 3 1.78 -10.97 -3.05
N SER A 4 2.61 -11.88 -3.56
CA SER A 4 3.88 -12.26 -2.91
C SER A 4 4.81 -11.06 -2.74
N GLN A 5 4.86 -10.12 -3.70
CA GLN A 5 5.69 -8.92 -3.59
C GLN A 5 5.17 -7.98 -2.49
N ILE A 6 3.85 -7.82 -2.38
CA ILE A 6 3.23 -7.04 -1.31
C ILE A 6 3.50 -7.68 0.05
N LEU A 7 3.30 -9.00 0.16
CA LEU A 7 3.49 -9.75 1.41
C LEU A 7 4.96 -9.75 1.87
N GLN A 8 5.93 -9.74 0.95
CA GLN A 8 7.34 -9.57 1.29
C GLN A 8 7.63 -8.21 1.94
N VAL A 9 7.05 -7.13 1.43
CA VAL A 9 7.18 -5.80 2.06
C VAL A 9 6.45 -5.79 3.40
N TYR A 10 5.23 -6.31 3.42
CA TYR A 10 4.40 -6.41 4.62
C TYR A 10 5.13 -7.12 5.76
N GLY A 11 5.71 -8.30 5.51
CA GLY A 11 6.45 -9.05 6.50
C GLY A 11 7.62 -8.26 7.10
N ARG A 12 8.36 -7.48 6.28
CA ARG A 12 9.43 -6.61 6.78
C ARG A 12 8.92 -5.47 7.67
N MET A 13 7.72 -4.97 7.42
CA MET A 13 7.12 -3.89 8.20
C MET A 13 6.48 -4.40 9.49
N VAL A 14 5.87 -5.60 9.46
CA VAL A 14 5.42 -6.31 10.67
C VAL A 14 6.60 -6.59 11.59
N ALA A 15 7.74 -7.05 11.05
CA ALA A 15 8.96 -7.29 11.83
C ALA A 15 9.51 -6.01 12.49
N LYS A 16 9.13 -4.83 12.00
CA LYS A 16 9.46 -3.52 12.58
C LYS A 16 8.36 -2.96 13.50
N ALA A 17 7.29 -3.73 13.74
CA ALA A 17 6.09 -3.31 14.45
C ALA A 17 5.33 -2.11 13.83
N GLU A 18 5.62 -1.77 12.57
CA GLU A 18 5.01 -0.64 11.86
C GLU A 18 3.60 -0.95 11.34
N TRP A 19 3.36 -2.20 10.93
CA TRP A 19 2.07 -2.66 10.39
C TRP A 19 1.60 -3.87 11.17
N ARG A 20 0.28 -4.01 11.35
CA ARG A 20 -0.30 -5.11 12.13
C ARG A 20 -1.38 -5.89 11.41
N ASP A 21 -2.11 -5.25 10.49
CA ASP A 21 -3.23 -5.87 9.80
C ASP A 21 -3.30 -5.44 8.34
N TYR A 22 -4.02 -6.22 7.52
CA TYR A 22 -4.31 -5.90 6.14
C TYR A 22 -5.69 -6.40 5.71
N ALA A 23 -6.26 -5.75 4.70
CA ALA A 23 -7.47 -6.20 4.05
C ALA A 23 -7.28 -6.17 2.54
N ILE A 24 -7.84 -7.17 1.85
CA ILE A 24 -7.93 -7.20 0.40
C ILE A 24 -9.36 -6.87 0.03
N GLY A 25 -9.54 -5.92 -0.87
CA GLY A 25 -10.84 -5.53 -1.38
C GLY A 25 -10.79 -5.21 -2.85
N GLU A 26 -11.96 -4.95 -3.40
CA GLU A 26 -12.10 -4.57 -4.79
C GLU A 26 -13.14 -3.48 -4.98
N THR A 27 -13.02 -2.81 -6.10
CA THR A 27 -14.01 -1.88 -6.64
C THR A 27 -14.31 -2.34 -8.06
N LYS A 28 -15.30 -1.71 -8.71
CA LYS A 28 -15.63 -1.96 -10.12
C LYS A 28 -14.43 -1.88 -11.08
N THR A 29 -13.33 -1.23 -10.69
CA THR A 29 -12.22 -0.96 -11.60
C THR A 29 -10.83 -1.26 -11.06
N ALA A 30 -10.73 -1.61 -9.78
CA ALA A 30 -9.44 -1.77 -9.12
C ALA A 30 -9.50 -2.79 -8.01
N CYS A 31 -8.40 -3.52 -7.83
CA CYS A 31 -8.12 -4.31 -6.64
C CYS A 31 -7.30 -3.47 -5.65
N ILE A 32 -7.55 -3.64 -4.36
CA ILE A 32 -6.99 -2.84 -3.28
C ILE A 32 -6.39 -3.77 -2.22
N PHE A 33 -5.16 -3.49 -1.83
CA PHE A 33 -4.54 -4.02 -0.61
C PHE A 33 -4.41 -2.87 0.39
N ALA A 34 -5.20 -2.90 1.46
CA ALA A 34 -5.22 -1.90 2.52
C ALA A 34 -4.36 -2.37 3.70
N ILE A 35 -3.54 -1.47 4.25
CA ILE A 35 -2.58 -1.75 5.33
C ILE A 35 -2.96 -0.91 6.56
N PHE A 36 -2.91 -1.50 7.74
CA PHE A 36 -3.36 -0.87 8.99
C PHE A 36 -2.27 -0.92 10.08
N HIS A 37 -2.25 0.11 10.93
CA HIS A 37 -1.43 0.13 12.15
C HIS A 37 -2.08 -0.68 13.28
N ARG A 38 -3.40 -0.57 13.43
CA ARG A 38 -4.23 -1.32 14.38
C ARG A 38 -5.51 -1.77 13.69
N THR A 39 -6.10 -2.88 14.15
CA THR A 39 -7.37 -3.40 13.62
C THR A 39 -8.50 -2.40 13.87
N ALA A 40 -9.36 -2.19 12.86
CA ALA A 40 -10.49 -1.24 12.84
C ALA A 40 -10.16 0.27 12.63
N ASP A 41 -8.89 0.65 12.45
CA ASP A 41 -8.52 2.01 12.06
C ASP A 41 -8.74 2.30 10.57
N ARG A 42 -8.61 3.58 10.20
CA ARG A 42 -8.47 3.95 8.77
C ARG A 42 -7.14 3.38 8.23
N PRO A 43 -7.13 2.79 7.02
CA PRO A 43 -5.90 2.25 6.44
C PRO A 43 -4.80 3.32 6.36
N LEU A 44 -3.60 3.02 6.86
CA LEU A 44 -2.41 3.85 6.72
C LEU A 44 -2.06 4.07 5.25
N PHE A 45 -2.12 2.96 4.50
CA PHE A 45 -1.81 2.92 3.09
C PHE A 45 -2.80 2.04 2.34
N LYS A 46 -3.01 2.37 1.07
CA LYS A 46 -3.74 1.54 0.13
C LYS A 46 -2.93 1.36 -1.14
N ILE A 47 -2.65 0.12 -1.50
CA ILE A 47 -2.02 -0.23 -2.77
C ILE A 47 -3.15 -0.59 -3.74
N TYR A 48 -3.23 0.13 -4.86
CA TYR A 48 -4.20 -0.10 -5.91
C TYR A 48 -3.55 -0.77 -7.11
N LYS A 49 -4.31 -1.67 -7.76
CA LYS A 49 -4.08 -2.15 -9.13
C LYS A 49 -5.32 -1.82 -9.97
N GLU A 50 -5.17 -0.94 -10.94
CA GLU A 50 -6.22 -0.42 -11.80
C GLU A 50 -5.84 -0.65 -13.28
N PRO A 51 -6.23 -1.78 -13.90
CA PRO A 51 -5.75 -2.20 -15.21
C PRO A 51 -6.03 -1.18 -16.34
N ARG A 52 -7.16 -0.47 -16.27
CA ARG A 52 -7.53 0.58 -17.24
C ARG A 52 -6.52 1.75 -17.32
N LEU A 53 -5.65 1.90 -16.32
CA LEU A 53 -4.61 2.92 -16.30
C LEU A 53 -3.24 2.40 -16.75
N ALA A 54 -3.10 1.11 -17.06
CA ALA A 54 -1.82 0.50 -17.45
C ALA A 54 -1.14 1.21 -18.62
N ALA A 55 -1.91 1.52 -19.67
CA ALA A 55 -1.43 2.23 -20.87
C ALA A 55 -1.30 3.75 -20.68
N LYS A 56 -1.78 4.29 -19.56
CA LYS A 56 -1.74 5.72 -19.23
C LYS A 56 -0.61 6.00 -18.24
N GLN A 57 -0.98 6.45 -17.05
CA GLN A 57 -0.11 6.79 -15.93
C GLN A 57 0.42 5.59 -15.13
N GLY A 58 0.02 4.36 -15.50
CA GLY A 58 0.43 3.13 -14.83
C GLY A 58 -0.68 2.53 -13.96
N ALA A 59 -0.71 1.19 -13.91
CA ALA A 59 -1.76 0.43 -13.24
C ALA A 59 -1.64 0.45 -11.71
N TYR A 60 -0.48 0.78 -11.15
CA TYR A 60 -0.22 0.66 -9.71
C TYR A 60 -0.10 2.01 -9.04
N SER A 61 -0.65 2.14 -7.83
CA SER A 61 -0.44 3.31 -6.99
C SER A 61 -0.50 2.99 -5.51
N VAL A 62 0.21 3.77 -4.70
CA VAL A 62 0.11 3.78 -3.23
C VAL A 62 -0.49 5.10 -2.80
N LEU A 63 -1.56 5.04 -2.03
CA LEU A 63 -2.19 6.19 -1.40
C LEU A 63 -1.90 6.17 0.10
N ALA A 64 -1.74 7.35 0.69
CA ALA A 64 -1.72 7.55 2.13
C ALA A 64 -3.15 7.53 2.70
N GLN A 65 -3.25 7.51 4.03
CA GLN A 65 -4.51 7.53 4.78
C GLN A 65 -5.46 8.68 4.36
N ASN A 66 -4.92 9.85 4.05
CA ASN A 66 -5.68 11.01 3.60
C ASN A 66 -6.03 11.01 2.09
N GLY A 67 -5.78 9.89 1.39
CA GLY A 67 -6.06 9.74 -0.04
C GLY A 67 -4.98 10.32 -0.96
N ARG A 68 -3.93 10.96 -0.44
CA ARG A 68 -2.83 11.48 -1.25
C ARG A 68 -2.06 10.34 -1.92
N VAL A 69 -1.89 10.42 -3.24
CA VAL A 69 -1.03 9.49 -3.98
C VAL A 69 0.43 9.74 -3.60
N LEU A 70 1.07 8.76 -2.96
CA LEU A 70 2.49 8.81 -2.59
C LEU A 70 3.38 8.38 -3.75
N LYS A 71 2.93 7.39 -4.53
CA LYS A 71 3.63 6.90 -5.71
C LYS A 71 2.65 6.28 -6.70
N ARG A 72 2.94 6.43 -7.99
CA ARG A 72 2.21 5.81 -9.10
C ARG A 72 3.21 5.30 -10.15
N GLY A 73 2.90 4.18 -10.80
CA GLY A 73 3.81 3.58 -11.77
C GLY A 73 3.25 2.38 -12.53
N LYS A 74 4.02 1.95 -13.54
CA LYS A 74 3.65 0.82 -14.41
C LYS A 74 3.89 -0.54 -13.77
N THR A 75 4.82 -0.63 -12.81
CA THR A 75 5.16 -1.88 -12.13
C THR A 75 4.93 -1.76 -10.62
N LEU A 76 4.47 -2.86 -10.02
CA LEU A 76 4.25 -2.94 -8.58
C LEU A 76 5.55 -2.72 -7.80
N ALA A 77 6.64 -3.36 -8.23
CA ALA A 77 7.95 -3.24 -7.57
C ALA A 77 8.43 -1.79 -7.45
N GLN A 78 8.29 -0.97 -8.51
CA GLN A 78 8.68 0.44 -8.45
C GLN A 78 7.81 1.27 -7.49
N VAL A 79 6.52 0.94 -7.39
CA VAL A 79 5.59 1.63 -6.51
C VAL A 79 5.86 1.28 -5.04
N LEU A 80 6.19 0.01 -4.75
CA LEU A 80 6.50 -0.46 -3.39
C LEU A 80 7.76 0.15 -2.78
N LYS A 81 8.70 0.68 -3.58
CA LYS A 81 9.89 1.41 -3.08
C LYS A 81 9.56 2.62 -2.21
N VAL A 82 8.33 3.13 -2.28
CA VAL A 82 7.85 4.18 -1.38
C VAL A 82 8.00 3.81 0.10
N PHE A 83 7.98 2.51 0.41
CA PHE A 83 8.13 1.97 1.76
C PHE A 83 9.58 1.74 2.19
N GLU A 84 10.54 1.80 1.26
CA GLU A 84 11.97 1.62 1.54
C GLU A 84 12.64 2.96 1.88
N ALA A 85 12.18 4.05 1.25
CA ALA A 85 12.78 5.38 1.35
C ALA A 85 12.28 6.22 2.55
N ARG A 86 11.23 5.78 3.25
CA ARG A 86 10.63 6.54 4.35
C ARG A 86 10.83 5.80 5.66
N ARG A 87 11.47 6.45 6.64
CA ARG A 87 11.22 6.15 8.06
C ARG A 87 9.78 6.62 8.31
N PHE A 88 8.83 5.70 8.31
CA PHE A 88 7.53 6.00 8.88
C PHE A 88 7.79 6.16 10.38
N GLN A 89 7.57 7.35 10.92
CA GLN A 89 7.42 7.47 12.36
C GLN A 89 5.97 7.11 12.63
N THR A 90 5.75 6.04 13.36
CA THR A 90 4.48 5.83 14.07
C THR A 90 4.34 7.01 15.02
N VAL A 91 3.48 7.96 14.67
CA VAL A 91 2.99 8.92 15.64
C VAL A 91 1.98 8.10 16.45
N ASP A 92 2.44 7.51 17.55
CA ASP A 92 1.53 7.11 18.61
C ASP A 92 1.06 8.41 19.25
N GLU A 93 -0.19 8.79 18.99
CA GLU A 93 -0.94 9.71 19.86
C GLU A 93 -1.69 8.83 20.86
N ASP A 94 -1.36 9.05 22.13
CA ASP A 94 -1.95 8.61 23.42
C ASP A 94 -3.00 7.47 23.43
#